data_AF-A0A365YGE5-F1
#
_entry.id   AF-A0A365YGE5-F1
#
_cell.length_a   1.000
_cell.length_b   1.000
_cell.length_c   1.000
_cell.angle_alpha   90.00
_cell.angle_beta   90.00
_cell.angle_gamma   90.00
#
_symmetry.space_group_name_H-M   'P 1'
#
loop_
_entity.id
_entity.type
_entity.pdbx_description
1 polymer ?
#
loop_
_entity_poly.entity_id
_entity_poly.type
_entity_poly.pdbx_seq_one_letter_code
_entity_poly.pdbx_strand_id
1 'polypeptide(L)' 'MAEIVSAREIAQLRRDRENLRDAALVMARFATDSGVRTDLDQAMEFFNLNRAELEAENAREADPENS' A
#
# COMPACT_ATOMS: atom_id res chain seq x y z
N MET A 1 -29.68 28.99 -0.12
CA MET A 1 -28.84 30.16 -0.40
C MET A 1 -27.65 29.69 -1.24
N ALA A 2 -27.28 30.44 -2.28
CA ALA A 2 -26.08 30.15 -3.06
C ALA A 2 -25.03 31.22 -2.73
N GLU A 3 -23.82 30.79 -2.44
CA GLU A 3 -22.68 31.68 -2.19
C GLU A 3 -21.88 31.83 -3.49
N ILE A 4 -21.54 33.06 -3.88
CA ILE A 4 -20.70 33.33 -5.06
C ILE A 4 -19.26 33.30 -4.58
N VAL A 5 -18.54 32.25 -4.95
CA VAL A 5 -17.14 32.03 -4.61
C VAL A 5 -16.31 32.07 -5.90
N SER A 6 -15.11 32.64 -5.85
CA SER A 6 -14.27 32.69 -7.05
C SER A 6 -13.82 31.28 -7.48
N ALA A 7 -13.62 31.08 -8.78
CA ALA A 7 -13.11 29.80 -9.31
C ALA A 7 -11.75 29.42 -8.69
N ARG A 8 -10.93 30.42 -8.36
CA ARG A 8 -9.63 30.23 -7.70
C ARG A 8 -9.78 29.69 -6.28
N GLU A 9 -10.69 30.27 -5.51
CA GLU A 9 -10.97 29.82 -4.13
C GLU A 9 -11.56 28.41 -4.13
N ILE A 10 -12.48 28.09 -5.05
CA ILE A 10 -13.00 26.73 -5.18
C ILE A 10 -11.89 25.74 -5.56
N ALA A 11 -10.97 26.12 -6.45
CA ALA A 11 -9.83 25.27 -6.79
C ALA A 11 -8.89 25.08 -5.59
N GLN A 12 -8.69 26.12 -4.78
CA GLN A 12 -7.87 26.04 -3.57
C GLN A 12 -8.52 25.13 -2.52
N LEU A 13 -9.81 25.29 -2.23
CA LEU A 13 -10.54 24.45 -1.29
C LEU A 13 -10.54 22.98 -1.70
N ARG A 14 -10.62 22.69 -3.00
CA ARG A 14 -10.51 21.31 -3.50
C ARG A 14 -9.13 20.71 -3.22
N ARG A 15 -8.06 21.46 -3.50
CA ARG A 15 -6.68 21.03 -3.19
C ARG A 15 -6.47 20.84 -1.69
N ASP A 16 -6.93 21.76 -0.86
CA ASP A 16 -6.76 21.66 0.59
C ASP A 16 -7.53 20.47 1.16
N ARG A 17 -8.71 20.17 0.60
CA ARG A 17 -9.47 18.95 0.94
C ARG A 17 -8.72 17.67 0.57
N GLU A 18 -8.09 17.65 -0.61
CA GLU A 18 -7.27 16.51 -1.06
C GLU A 18 -6.07 16.32 -0.13
N ASN A 19 -5.33 17.39 0.17
CA ASN A 19 -4.20 17.35 1.10
C ASN A 19 -4.61 16.86 2.50
N LEU A 20 -5.75 17.34 3.01
CA LEU A 20 -6.26 16.91 4.31
C LEU A 20 -6.64 15.42 4.31
N ARG A 21 -7.25 14.94 3.21
CA ARG A 21 -7.58 13.52 3.06
C ARG A 21 -6.33 12.65 3.06
N ASP A 22 -5.30 13.07 2.34
CA ASP A 22 -4.04 12.33 2.27
C ASP A 22 -3.32 12.29 3.63
N ALA A 23 -3.26 13.42 4.32
CA ALA A 23 -2.74 13.49 5.68
C ALA A 23 -3.54 12.60 6.64
N ALA A 24 -4.88 12.61 6.56
CA ALA A 24 -5.72 11.76 7.38
C ALA A 24 -5.48 10.27 7.12
N LEU A 25 -5.26 9.86 5.87
CA LEU A 25 -4.93 8.47 5.52
C LEU A 25 -3.59 8.04 6.13
N VAL A 26 -2.57 8.89 6.05
CA VAL A 26 -1.26 8.62 6.66
C VAL A 26 -1.39 8.53 8.19
N MET A 27 -2.09 9.48 8.81
CA MET A 27 -2.28 9.49 10.27
C MET A 27 -3.12 8.32 10.76
N ALA A 28 -4.16 7.93 10.03
CA ALA A 28 -4.95 6.74 10.34
C ALA A 28 -4.06 5.50 10.30
N ARG A 29 -3.28 5.33 9.23
CA ARG A 29 -2.35 4.20 9.13
C ARG A 29 -1.32 4.23 10.26
N PHE A 30 -0.74 5.39 10.56
CA PHE A 30 0.21 5.52 11.67
C PHE A 30 -0.41 5.16 13.03
N ALA A 31 -1.66 5.54 13.27
CA ALA A 31 -2.36 5.27 14.52
C ALA A 31 -2.81 3.80 14.65
N THR A 32 -3.10 3.12 13.54
CA THR A 32 -3.65 1.76 13.54
C THR A 32 -2.66 0.67 13.14
N ASP A 33 -1.53 1.03 12.53
CA ASP A 33 -0.47 0.09 12.17
C ASP A 33 0.22 -0.37 13.45
N SER A 34 -0.02 -1.64 13.83
CA SER A 34 0.64 -2.27 14.96
C SER A 34 2.13 -2.50 14.72
N GLY A 35 2.60 -2.31 13.48
CA GLY A 35 3.97 -2.59 13.05
C GLY A 35 4.28 -4.10 13.02
N VAL A 36 3.32 -4.96 13.39
CA VAL A 36 3.49 -6.41 13.41
C VAL A 36 3.62 -6.89 11.96
N ARG A 37 4.77 -7.47 11.67
CA ARG A 37 5.04 -8.14 10.39
C ARG A 37 4.79 -9.63 10.56
N THR A 38 4.20 -10.23 9.54
CA THR A 38 4.07 -11.69 9.45
C THR A 38 5.42 -12.29 9.09
N ASP A 39 5.81 -13.36 9.77
CA ASP A 39 7.00 -14.13 9.39
C ASP A 39 6.77 -14.78 8.01
N LEU A 40 7.85 -14.99 7.24
CA LEU A 40 7.75 -15.63 5.93
C LEU A 40 7.13 -17.04 6.03
N ASP A 41 7.50 -17.83 7.04
CA ASP A 41 6.95 -19.16 7.25
C ASP A 41 5.46 -19.10 7.60
N GLN A 42 5.07 -18.14 8.43
CA GLN A 42 3.66 -17.93 8.78
C GLN A 42 2.84 -17.47 7.56
N ALA A 43 3.41 -16.64 6.69
CA ALA A 43 2.76 -16.24 5.45
C ALA A 43 2.62 -17.42 4.48
N MET A 44 3.68 -18.23 4.32
CA MET A 44 3.63 -19.43 3.48
C MET A 44 2.57 -20.43 3.98
N GLU A 45 2.49 -20.66 5.29
CA GLU A 45 1.46 -21.49 5.89
C GLU A 45 0.05 -20.95 5.59
N PHE A 46 -0.17 -19.63 5.79
CA PHE A 46 -1.47 -18.99 5.52
C PHE A 46 -1.93 -19.14 4.07
N PHE A 47 -1.00 -19.04 3.11
CA PHE A 47 -1.28 -19.21 1.68
C PHE A 47 -1.17 -20.66 1.20
N ASN A 48 -0.94 -21.62 2.11
CA ASN A 48 -0.75 -23.03 1.81
C ASN A 48 0.35 -23.29 0.76
N LEU A 49 1.46 -22.55 0.88
CA LEU A 49 2.64 -22.62 0.01
C LEU A 49 3.71 -23.51 0.63
N ASN A 50 4.40 -24.28 -0.21
CA ASN A 50 5.52 -25.10 0.19
C ASN A 50 6.85 -24.39 -0.11
N ARG A 51 7.67 -24.19 0.93
CA ARG A 51 9.01 -23.57 0.83
C ARG A 51 9.89 -24.24 -0.23
N ALA A 52 9.89 -25.57 -0.28
CA ALA A 52 10.74 -26.31 -1.22
C ALA A 52 10.35 -26.07 -2.69
N GLU A 53 9.05 -25.90 -2.96
CA GLU A 53 8.54 -25.62 -4.30
C GLU A 53 8.91 -24.21 -4.74
N LEU A 54 8.77 -23.22 -3.85
CA LEU A 54 9.15 -21.83 -4.09
C LEU A 54 10.66 -21.67 -4.30
N GLU A 55 11.48 -22.34 -3.49
CA GLU A 55 12.93 -22.32 -3.67
C GLU A 55 13.35 -22.93 -5.01
N ALA A 56 12.68 -23.99 -5.45
CA ALA A 56 12.92 -24.60 -6.76
C ALA A 56 12.43 -23.72 -7.93
N GLU A 57 11.35 -22.96 -7.76
CA GLU A 57 10.90 -21.95 -8.73
C GLU A 57 11.90 -20.80 -8.84
N ASN A 58 12.27 -20.18 -7.72
CA ASN A 58 13.26 -19.10 -7.68
C ASN A 58 14.59 -19.51 -8.32
N ALA A 59 15.06 -20.75 -8.06
CA ALA A 59 16.28 -21.27 -8.66
C ALA A 59 16.17 -21.41 -10.19
N ARG A 60 14.99 -21.79 -10.72
CA ARG A 60 14.73 -21.88 -12.17
C ARG A 60 14.63 -20.51 -12.83
N GLU A 61 14.11 -19.50 -12.14
CA GLU A 61 14.04 -18.12 -12.63
C GLU A 61 15.40 -17.41 -12.58
N ALA A 62 16.21 -17.71 -11.57
CA ALA A 62 17.56 -17.16 -11.43
C ALA A 62 18.59 -17.82 -12.37
N ASP A 63 18.21 -18.89 -13.08
CA ASP A 63 19.07 -19.55 -14.05
C ASP A 63 19.35 -18.61 -15.24
N PRO A 64 20.62 -18.28 -15.53
CA PRO A 64 20.97 -17.40 -16.64
C PRO A 64 20.54 -17.93 -18.01
N GLU A 65 20.23 -19.22 -18.17
CA GLU A 65 19.64 -19.74 -19.41
C GLU A 65 18.16 -19.36 -19.62
N ASN A 66 17.48 -18.82 -18.59
CA ASN A 66 16.09 -18.36 -18.61
C ASN A 66 15.93 -16.81 -18.55
N SER A 67 17.02 -16.04 -18.50
CA SER A 67 17.02 -14.55 -18.47
C SER A 67 17.10 -13.88 -19.84
#